data_AF-A0A6J1DW46-F1
#
_entry.id   AF-A0A6J1DW46-F1
#
_cell.length_a   1.000
_cell.length_b   1.000
_cell.length_c   1.000
_cell.angle_alpha   90.00
_cell.angle_beta   90.00
_cell.angle_gamma   90.00
#
_symmetry.space_group_name_H-M   'P 1'
#
loop_
_entity.id
_entity.type
_entity.pdbx_description
1 polymer ?
#
loop_
_entity_poly.entity_id
_entity_poly.type
_entity_poly.pdbx_seq_one_letter_code
_entity_poly.pdbx_strand_id
1 'polypeptide(L)'
;MATRLMFENSCEVGVFSKLTNAYCLVAIGGSENFYSAFEAELGGLIPVVKVSIDGTRIIGRLCAGNKNGLLVPHTTTDQGKSLFYFLVIFHF
;
A
#
# COMPACT_ATOMS: atom_id res chain seq x y z
N MET A 1 2.87 -16.01 -10.13
CA MET A 1 2.38 -16.97 -9.12
C MET A 1 1.22 -16.32 -8.38
N ALA A 2 0.21 -17.08 -7.96
CA ALA A 2 -0.92 -16.52 -7.20
C ALA A 2 -0.82 -16.95 -5.74
N THR A 3 -0.40 -16.03 -4.87
CA THR A 3 -0.21 -16.29 -3.43
C THR A 3 -1.48 -15.95 -2.68
N ARG A 4 -1.96 -16.87 -1.83
CA ARG A 4 -3.13 -16.64 -0.99
C ARG A 4 -2.70 -15.93 0.29
N LEU A 5 -3.36 -14.82 0.59
CA LEU A 5 -3.09 -14.02 1.79
C LEU A 5 -4.39 -13.66 2.48
N MET A 6 -4.29 -13.43 3.79
CA MET A 6 -5.38 -12.95 4.63
C MET A 6 -4.86 -11.82 5.50
N PHE A 7 -5.66 -10.77 5.66
CA PHE A 7 -5.37 -9.64 6.53
C PHE A 7 -6.28 -9.72 7.75
N GLU A 8 -5.72 -9.97 8.95
CA GLU A 8 -6.50 -10.06 10.20
C GLU A 8 -7.80 -10.90 10.08
N ASN A 9 -7.70 -12.08 9.47
CA ASN A 9 -8.84 -12.99 9.21
C ASN A 9 -9.84 -12.52 8.13
N SER A 10 -9.50 -11.48 7.35
CA SER A 10 -10.24 -11.04 6.16
C SER A 10 -9.59 -11.56 4.88
N CYS A 11 -10.43 -12.07 3.97
CA CYS A 11 -10.03 -12.47 2.62
C CYS A 11 -9.96 -11.29 1.64
N GLU A 12 -10.39 -10.08 2.06
CA GLU A 12 -10.47 -8.90 1.21
C GLU A 12 -9.13 -8.15 1.11
N VAL A 13 -8.09 -8.84 0.65
CA VAL A 13 -6.71 -8.30 0.57
C VAL A 13 -6.63 -6.97 -0.16
N GLY A 14 -7.38 -6.82 -1.26
CA GLY A 14 -7.39 -5.59 -2.08
C GLY A 14 -8.01 -4.36 -1.40
N VAL A 15 -8.61 -4.50 -0.22
CA VAL A 15 -9.05 -3.37 0.60
C VAL A 15 -7.89 -2.78 1.38
N PHE A 16 -6.94 -3.62 1.78
CA PHE A 16 -5.81 -3.26 2.64
C PHE A 16 -4.50 -3.09 1.90
N SER A 17 -4.44 -3.44 0.61
CA SER A 17 -3.26 -3.22 -0.23
C SER A 17 -3.62 -2.67 -1.60
N LYS A 18 -2.66 -1.98 -2.22
CA LYS A 18 -2.74 -1.51 -3.60
C LYS A 18 -1.48 -1.90 -4.35
N LEU A 19 -1.62 -2.81 -5.31
CA LEU A 19 -0.51 -3.25 -6.14
C LEU A 19 -0.58 -2.58 -7.51
N THR A 20 0.52 -1.97 -7.94
CA THR A 20 0.69 -1.39 -9.28
C THR A 20 1.99 -1.93 -9.89
N ASN A 21 2.23 -1.60 -11.17
CA ASN A 21 3.45 -2.03 -11.86
C ASN A 21 4.74 -1.38 -11.33
N ALA A 22 4.64 -0.28 -10.58
CA ALA A 22 5.81 0.48 -10.10
C ALA A 22 5.94 0.50 -8.58
N TYR A 23 4.85 0.34 -7.83
CA TYR A 23 4.87 0.37 -6.37
C TYR A 23 3.73 -0.47 -5.79
N CYS A 24 3.94 -0.96 -4.58
CA CYS A 24 2.93 -1.64 -3.79
C CYS A 24 2.71 -0.87 -2.49
N LEU A 25 1.45 -0.56 -2.17
CA LEU A 25 1.05 0.04 -0.91
C LEU A 25 0.40 -1.02 -0.03
N VAL A 26 0.74 -0.99 1.25
CA VAL A 26 0.22 -1.89 2.27
C VAL A 26 -0.27 -1.08 3.46
N ALA A 27 -1.43 -1.43 4.00
CA ALA A 27 -1.98 -0.78 5.18
C ALA A 27 -1.05 -0.93 6.40
N ILE A 28 -0.87 0.16 7.15
CA ILE A 28 -0.22 0.13 8.47
C ILE A 28 -1.16 -0.57 9.48
N GLY A 29 -0.58 -1.37 10.38
CA GLY A 29 -1.32 -2.01 11.46
C GLY A 29 -1.97 -3.34 11.10
N GLY A 30 -1.39 -4.08 10.14
CA GLY A 30 -1.67 -5.51 9.93
C GLY A 30 -0.60 -6.41 10.54
N SER A 31 -0.82 -7.72 10.49
CA SER A 31 0.20 -8.71 10.86
C SER A 31 1.43 -8.61 9.95
N GLU A 32 2.62 -8.79 10.52
CA GLU A 32 3.86 -8.78 9.73
C GLU A 32 3.84 -9.81 8.61
N ASN A 33 3.16 -10.95 8.81
CA ASN A 33 2.93 -11.98 7.81
C ASN A 33 2.38 -11.42 6.49
N PHE A 34 1.50 -10.41 6.55
CA PHE A 34 0.94 -9.79 5.36
C PHE A 34 2.02 -9.04 4.59
N TYR A 35 2.78 -8.16 5.27
CA TYR A 35 3.86 -7.40 4.65
C TYR A 35 4.99 -8.30 4.14
N SER A 36 5.43 -9.29 4.94
CA SER A 36 6.50 -10.21 4.56
C SER A 36 6.16 -11.01 3.31
N ALA A 37 4.88 -11.34 3.07
CA ALA A 37 4.48 -12.01 1.84
C ALA A 37 4.59 -11.09 0.60
N PHE A 38 4.26 -9.80 0.74
CA PHE A 38 4.51 -8.83 -0.33
C PHE A 38 6.00 -8.61 -0.55
N GLU A 39 6.78 -8.49 0.52
CA GLU A 39 8.23 -8.28 0.43
C GLU A 39 8.96 -9.50 -0.17
N ALA A 40 8.54 -10.73 0.15
CA ALA A 40 9.11 -11.95 -0.41
C ALA A 40 8.93 -12.05 -1.94
N GLU A 41 7.77 -11.63 -2.45
CA GLU A 41 7.46 -11.69 -3.89
C GLU A 41 7.90 -10.42 -4.65
N LEU A 42 7.80 -9.25 -4.03
CA LEU A 42 7.94 -7.95 -4.69
C LEU A 42 9.16 -7.16 -4.25
N GLY A 43 9.79 -7.47 -3.12
CA GLY A 43 10.87 -6.66 -2.53
C GLY A 43 12.10 -6.48 -3.42
N GLY A 44 12.31 -7.38 -4.39
CA GLY A 44 13.36 -7.26 -5.40
C GLY A 44 12.94 -6.56 -6.71
N LEU A 45 11.66 -6.22 -6.89
CA LEU A 45 11.10 -5.71 -8.15
C LEU A 45 10.47 -4.33 -8.00
N ILE A 46 9.62 -4.13 -7.00
CA ILE A 46 8.91 -2.87 -6.74
C ILE A 46 8.94 -2.54 -5.24
N PRO A 47 9.05 -1.25 -4.87
CA PRO A 47 9.00 -0.83 -3.47
C PRO A 47 7.64 -1.18 -2.85
N VAL A 48 7.68 -1.82 -1.68
CA VAL A 48 6.52 -2.09 -0.84
C VAL A 48 6.49 -1.08 0.30
N VAL A 49 5.50 -0.20 0.31
CA VAL A 49 5.42 0.93 1.25
C VAL A 49 4.23 0.74 2.19
N LYS A 50 4.51 0.82 3.49
CA LYS A 50 3.49 0.82 4.53
C LYS A 50 2.91 2.22 4.68
N VAL A 51 1.61 2.36 4.45
CA VAL A 51 0.90 3.65 4.48
C VAL A 51 -0.44 3.53 5.18
N SER A 52 -0.86 4.61 5.83
CA SER A 52 -2.22 4.82 6.32
C SER A 52 -2.71 6.14 5.75
N ILE A 53 -3.96 6.16 5.32
CA ILE A 53 -4.61 7.34 4.75
C ILE A 53 -5.74 7.69 5.72
N ASP A 54 -5.70 8.92 6.23
CA ASP A 54 -6.69 9.44 7.17
C ASP A 54 -6.84 8.56 8.44
N GLY A 55 -5.72 7.99 8.92
CA GLY A 55 -5.69 7.06 10.06
C GLY A 55 -6.40 5.72 9.81
N THR A 56 -6.84 5.44 8.58
CA THR A 56 -7.52 4.20 8.23
C THR A 56 -6.58 3.16 7.64
N ARG A 57 -7.03 1.91 7.65
CA ARG A 57 -6.33 0.75 7.08
C ARG A 57 -6.85 0.34 5.69
N ILE A 58 -7.84 1.04 5.15
CA ILE A 58 -8.55 0.66 3.91
C ILE A 58 -7.96 1.33 2.66
N ILE A 59 -6.64 1.35 2.56
CA ILE A 59 -5.88 2.11 1.55
C ILE A 59 -6.20 1.68 0.11
N GLY A 60 -6.54 0.41 -0.12
CA GLY A 60 -6.82 -0.12 -1.45
C GLY A 60 -8.14 0.40 -2.04
N ARG A 61 -9.07 0.79 -1.15
CA ARG A 61 -10.38 1.40 -1.52
C ARG A 61 -10.31 2.92 -1.60
N LEU A 62 -9.53 3.55 -0.73
CA LEU A 62 -9.43 5.02 -0.68
C LEU A 62 -8.60 5.60 -1.83
N CYS A 63 -7.66 4.81 -2.36
CA CYS A 63 -6.75 5.26 -3.39
C CYS A 63 -6.87 4.51 -4.71
N ALA A 64 -6.66 5.25 -5.79
CA ALA A 64 -6.56 4.72 -7.14
C ALA A 64 -5.26 5.22 -7.76
N GLY A 65 -4.44 4.34 -8.29
CA GLY A 65 -3.16 4.73 -8.87
C GLY A 65 -2.65 3.72 -9.87
N ASN A 66 -1.71 4.18 -10.68
CA ASN A 66 -0.98 3.43 -11.68
C ASN A 66 0.50 3.80 -11.60
N LYS A 67 1.32 3.26 -12.50
CA LYS A 67 2.77 3.54 -12.54
C LYS A 67 3.16 5.03 -12.68
N ASN A 68 2.24 5.89 -13.14
CA ASN A 68 2.47 7.29 -13.44
C ASN A 68 1.86 8.24 -12.39
N GLY A 69 1.03 7.74 -11.47
CA GLY A 69 0.31 8.61 -10.54
C GLY A 69 -0.50 7.82 -9.52
N LEU A 70 -0.66 8.37 -8.32
CA LEU A 70 -1.57 7.87 -7.31
C LEU A 70 -2.55 8.97 -6.92
N LEU A 71 -3.82 8.65 -6.76
CA LEU A 71 -4.85 9.57 -6.30
C LEU A 71 -5.19 9.20 -4.86
N VAL A 72 -5.17 10.21 -4.01
CA VAL A 72 -5.48 10.14 -2.59
C VAL A 72 -6.69 11.03 -2.29
N PRO A 73 -7.52 10.69 -1.29
CA PRO A 73 -8.64 11.54 -0.89
C PRO A 73 -8.14 12.85 -0.28
N HIS A 74 -8.96 13.90 -0.34
CA HIS A 74 -8.65 15.21 0.24
C HIS A 74 -8.47 15.18 1.77
N THR A 75 -8.96 14.13 2.45
CA THR A 75 -8.80 13.93 3.90
C THR A 75 -7.44 13.35 4.28
N THR A 76 -6.56 13.09 3.30
CA THR A 76 -5.21 12.61 3.56
C THR A 76 -4.42 13.68 4.32
N THR A 77 -4.04 13.38 5.56
CA THR A 77 -3.30 14.34 6.40
C THR A 77 -1.80 14.33 6.09
N ASP A 78 -1.18 15.51 6.12
CA ASP A 78 0.28 15.70 5.99
C ASP A 78 1.10 15.16 7.17
N GLN A 79 0.44 14.76 8.25
CA GLN A 79 1.07 14.30 9.49
C GLN A 79 1.68 12.90 9.39
N GLY A 80 1.23 12.10 8.42
CA GLY A 80 1.78 10.77 8.17
C GLY A 80 2.84 10.83 7.08
N LYS A 81 3.96 10.12 7.27
CA LYS A 81 4.98 9.83 6.23
C LYS A 81 4.40 9.34 4.87
N SER A 82 3.11 9.01 4.83
CA SER A 82 2.25 8.82 3.65
C SER A 82 2.55 9.80 2.49
N LEU A 83 2.57 11.11 2.73
CA LEU A 83 2.84 12.10 1.68
C LEU A 83 4.34 12.20 1.33
N PHE A 84 5.23 11.91 2.27
CA PHE A 84 6.67 11.91 2.02
C PHE A 84 7.07 10.78 1.07
N TYR A 85 6.50 9.59 1.20
CA TYR A 85 6.71 8.51 0.24
C TYR A 85 6.02 8.77 -1.10
N PHE A 86 4.87 9.44 -1.11
CA PHE A 86 4.22 9.85 -2.36
C PHE A 86 5.14 10.73 -3.21
N LEU A 87 5.80 11.72 -2.59
CA LEU A 87 6.75 12.57 -3.31
C LEU A 87 8.02 11.81 -3.70
N VAL A 88 8.53 10.91 -2.84
CA VAL A 88 9.75 10.12 -3.11
C VAL A 88 9.56 9.05 -4.19
N ILE A 89 8.38 8.43 -4.30
CA ILE A 89 8.08 7.44 -5.35
C ILE A 89 7.91 8.09 -6.72
N PHE A 90 7.48 9.36 -6.79
CA PHE A 90 7.32 10.11 -8.04
C PHE A 90 8.53 10.98 -8.43
N HIS A 91 9.54 11.08 -7.59
CA HIS A 91 10.74 11.91 -7.83
C HIS A 91 11.97 11.05 -8.10
N PHE A 92 11.86 10.09 -9.02
CA PHE A 92 12.96 9.44 -9.74
C PHE A 92 12.51 9.08 -11.16
#